data_AF-A0ABD6U1D6-F1
#
_entry.id   AF-A0ABD6U1D6-F1
#
_cell.length_a   1.000
_cell.length_b   1.000
_cell.length_c   1.000
_cell.angle_alpha   90.00
_cell.angle_beta   90.00
_cell.angle_gamma   90.00
#
_symmetry.space_group_name_H-M   'P 1'
#
loop_
_entity.id
_entity.type
_entity.pdbx_description
1 polymer ?
#
loop_
_entity_poly.entity_id
_entity_poly.type
_entity_poly.pdbx_seq_one_letter_code
_entity_poly.pdbx_strand_id
1 'polypeptide(L)'
;MVRFVNSRTLLMFIFAMSPLFSALSYAADEDIVRILIKKYGRDTYTSMDDLLYIRTSNCLEPAYSENAVLFYIPYSDDNKLQFSNQVECKVLEVYDRGAHYSREGR
;
A
#
# COMPACT_ATOMS: atom_id res chain seq x y z
N MET A 1 -26.76 54.60 33.19
CA MET A 1 -26.26 54.66 31.79
C MET A 1 -24.91 53.97 31.75
N VAL A 2 -24.84 52.71 31.33
CA VAL A 2 -23.58 51.96 31.18
C VAL A 2 -23.19 52.01 29.71
N ARG A 3 -22.05 52.63 29.41
CA ARG A 3 -21.51 52.74 28.05
C ARG A 3 -20.79 51.44 27.69
N PHE A 4 -21.27 50.73 26.68
CA PHE A 4 -20.57 49.60 26.08
C PHE A 4 -19.33 50.10 25.33
N VAL A 5 -18.14 49.81 25.89
CA VAL A 5 -16.86 50.04 25.24
C VAL A 5 -16.62 48.86 24.29
N ASN A 6 -16.63 49.15 22.99
CA ASN A 6 -16.33 48.20 21.91
C ASN A 6 -14.85 47.80 21.97
N SER A 7 -14.54 46.80 22.79
CA SER A 7 -13.18 46.29 22.98
C SER A 7 -12.86 45.28 21.88
N ARG A 8 -12.15 45.73 20.85
CA ARG A 8 -11.61 44.92 19.74
C ARG A 8 -10.72 43.75 20.17
N THR A 9 -10.42 43.61 21.47
CA THR A 9 -9.56 42.58 22.06
C THR A 9 -10.26 41.24 22.30
N LEU A 10 -11.59 41.16 22.24
CA LEU A 10 -12.30 39.90 22.53
C LEU A 10 -12.28 38.90 21.36
N LEU A 11 -12.04 39.38 20.14
CA LEU A 11 -11.93 38.55 18.93
C LEU A 11 -10.62 37.76 18.83
N MET A 12 -9.57 38.12 19.58
CA MET A 12 -8.30 37.40 19.55
C MET A 12 -8.24 36.16 20.44
N PHE A 13 -9.17 35.97 21.38
CA PHE A 13 -9.12 34.82 22.30
C PHE A 13 -9.68 33.52 21.73
N ILE A 14 -10.52 33.57 20.69
CA ILE A 14 -11.12 32.37 20.09
C ILE A 14 -10.12 31.64 19.18
N PHE A 15 -9.11 32.34 18.65
CA PHE A 15 -8.09 31.76 17.77
C PHE A 15 -6.93 31.08 18.52
N ALA A 16 -6.86 31.19 19.85
CA ALA A 16 -5.76 30.65 20.65
C ALA A 16 -6.01 29.24 21.23
N MET A 17 -7.23 28.69 21.08
CA MET A 17 -7.62 27.39 21.64
C MET A 17 -7.73 26.25 20.61
N SER A 18 -7.19 26.44 19.41
CA SER A 18 -7.26 25.46 18.32
C SER A 18 -5.90 24.86 17.92
N PRO A 19 -5.17 24.19 18.84
CA PRO A 19 -4.36 23.07 18.38
C PRO A 19 -4.42 21.92 19.40
N LEU A 20 -5.59 21.29 19.59
CA LEU A 20 -5.70 20.07 20.42
C LEU A 20 -6.38 18.89 19.72
N PHE A 21 -6.86 19.05 18.50
CA PHE A 21 -7.25 17.91 17.68
C PHE A 21 -6.07 17.50 16.81
N SER A 22 -5.07 16.95 17.50
CA SER A 22 -4.07 16.07 16.88
C SER A 22 -4.82 15.07 16.04
N ALA A 23 -4.61 15.16 14.73
CA ALA A 23 -5.08 14.18 13.78
C ALA A 23 -4.68 12.79 14.28
N LEU A 24 -5.67 12.00 14.70
CA LEU A 24 -5.56 10.55 14.67
C LEU A 24 -5.44 10.19 13.19
N SER A 25 -4.21 10.26 12.69
CA SER A 25 -3.82 9.63 11.43
C SER A 25 -4.07 8.15 11.62
N TYR A 26 -5.24 7.69 11.18
CA TYR A 26 -5.49 6.29 10.94
C TYR A 26 -4.47 5.87 9.88
N ALA A 27 -3.37 5.27 10.32
CA ALA A 27 -2.55 4.45 9.46
C ALA A 27 -3.50 3.36 8.95
N ALA A 28 -3.86 3.44 7.68
CA ALA A 28 -4.46 2.31 7.01
C ALA A 28 -3.46 1.15 7.17
N ASP A 29 -3.88 0.09 7.85
CA ASP A 29 -3.12 -1.17 7.92
C ASP A 29 -2.89 -1.58 6.46
N GLU A 30 -1.67 -1.36 5.99
CA GLU A 30 -1.20 -1.83 4.70
C GLU A 30 -1.14 -3.35 4.88
N ASP A 31 -2.15 -4.08 4.38
CA ASP A 31 -2.25 -5.53 4.57
C ASP A 31 -0.99 -6.22 4.01
N ILE A 32 -0.05 -6.53 4.91
CA ILE A 32 1.23 -7.12 4.56
C ILE A 32 1.00 -8.59 4.17
N VAL A 33 0.98 -8.88 2.87
CA VAL A 33 0.76 -10.24 2.39
C VAL A 33 2.09 -10.99 2.31
N ARG A 34 2.27 -11.97 3.20
CA ARG A 34 3.42 -12.89 3.15
C ARG A 34 3.11 -14.06 2.24
N ILE A 35 3.97 -14.30 1.25
CA ILE A 35 3.78 -15.34 0.25
C ILE A 35 5.07 -16.14 0.03
N LEU A 36 4.91 -17.43 -0.24
CA LEU A 36 5.98 -18.29 -0.72
C LEU A 36 6.03 -18.23 -2.24
N ILE A 37 7.19 -17.86 -2.78
CA ILE A 37 7.37 -17.64 -4.21
C ILE A 37 8.47 -18.51 -4.81
N LYS A 38 8.34 -18.77 -6.11
CA LYS A 38 9.38 -19.36 -6.95
C LYS A 38 9.52 -18.56 -8.23
N LYS A 39 10.72 -18.56 -8.80
CA LYS A 39 11.00 -17.91 -10.08
C LYS A 39 10.37 -18.72 -11.23
N TYR A 40 9.52 -18.06 -12.02
CA TYR A 40 8.84 -18.67 -13.16
C TYR A 40 9.47 -18.25 -14.50
N GLY A 41 9.80 -16.96 -14.63
CA GLY A 41 10.40 -16.37 -15.82
C GLY A 41 11.54 -15.42 -15.47
N ARG A 42 11.99 -14.63 -16.46
CA ARG A 42 13.06 -13.63 -16.24
C ARG A 42 12.65 -12.61 -15.18
N ASP A 43 11.47 -12.02 -15.36
CA ASP A 43 10.92 -10.95 -14.52
C ASP A 43 9.57 -11.36 -13.91
N THR A 44 9.33 -12.66 -13.77
CA THR A 44 8.05 -13.21 -13.32
C THR A 44 8.27 -14.23 -12.22
N TYR A 45 7.56 -14.02 -11.11
CA TYR A 45 7.51 -14.91 -9.97
C TYR A 45 6.10 -15.49 -9.87
N THR A 46 5.99 -16.65 -9.27
CA THR A 46 4.70 -17.31 -9.01
C THR A 46 4.65 -17.78 -7.56
N SER A 47 3.45 -17.84 -6.99
CA SER A 47 3.28 -18.51 -5.71
C SER A 47 3.61 -20.01 -5.83
N MET A 48 3.96 -20.64 -4.71
CA MET A 48 4.25 -22.09 -4.71
C MET A 48 3.07 -22.93 -5.23
N ASP A 49 1.85 -22.46 -5.02
CA ASP A 49 0.61 -23.11 -5.46
C ASP A 49 0.23 -22.80 -6.93
N ASP A 50 1.05 -22.02 -7.65
CA ASP A 50 0.85 -21.63 -9.06
C ASP A 50 -0.48 -20.90 -9.37
N LEU A 51 -1.08 -20.30 -8.34
CA LEU A 51 -2.30 -19.50 -8.44
C LEU A 51 -1.99 -18.04 -8.76
N LEU A 52 -0.96 -17.46 -8.13
CA LEU A 52 -0.66 -16.04 -8.23
C LEU A 52 0.62 -15.81 -9.04
N TYR A 53 0.53 -14.99 -10.08
CA TYR A 53 1.68 -14.56 -10.87
C TYR A 53 1.98 -13.09 -10.59
N ILE A 54 3.26 -12.80 -10.42
CA ILE A 54 3.77 -11.48 -10.05
C ILE A 54 4.80 -11.08 -11.08
N ARG A 55 4.47 -10.05 -11.87
CA ARG A 55 5.37 -9.47 -12.86
C ARG A 55 6.12 -8.31 -12.23
N THR A 56 7.43 -8.31 -12.40
CA THR A 56 8.34 -7.31 -11.83
C THR A 56 9.04 -6.50 -12.92
N SER A 57 9.61 -5.36 -12.56
CA SER A 57 10.43 -4.56 -13.46
C SER A 57 11.91 -4.95 -13.29
N ASN A 58 12.44 -5.74 -14.22
CA ASN A 58 13.86 -6.13 -14.29
C ASN A 58 14.43 -6.73 -12.97
N CYS A 59 13.62 -7.52 -12.26
CA CYS A 59 14.07 -8.20 -11.05
C CYS A 59 14.73 -9.54 -11.41
N LEU A 60 16.03 -9.66 -11.19
CA LEU A 60 16.79 -10.85 -11.53
C LEU A 60 17.04 -11.78 -10.34
N GLU A 61 16.45 -11.49 -9.19
CA GLU A 61 16.68 -12.25 -7.96
C GLU A 61 16.28 -13.72 -8.14
N PRO A 62 17.15 -14.68 -7.80
CA PRO A 62 16.78 -16.09 -7.80
C PRO A 62 15.82 -16.39 -6.63
N ALA A 63 14.77 -17.17 -6.88
CA ALA A 63 13.83 -17.58 -5.84
C ALA A 63 13.38 -19.02 -6.07
N TYR A 64 13.51 -19.85 -5.03
CA TYR A 64 13.01 -21.22 -5.03
C TYR A 64 12.45 -21.55 -3.64
N SER A 65 11.12 -21.48 -3.49
CA SER A 65 10.45 -21.58 -2.20
C SER A 65 10.89 -20.49 -1.21
N GLU A 66 10.99 -19.26 -1.71
CA GLU A 66 11.47 -18.11 -0.96
C GLU A 66 10.31 -17.42 -0.24
N ASN A 67 10.52 -16.99 1.01
CA ASN A 67 9.55 -16.20 1.75
C ASN A 67 9.67 -14.73 1.34
N ALA A 68 8.64 -14.20 0.70
CA ALA A 68 8.58 -12.81 0.28
C ALA A 68 7.36 -12.09 0.84
N VAL A 69 7.47 -10.77 0.91
CA VAL A 69 6.39 -9.87 1.30
C VAL A 69 5.95 -9.11 0.06
N LEU A 70 4.69 -9.27 -0.31
CA LEU A 70 4.07 -8.56 -1.42
C LEU A 70 3.29 -7.37 -0.88
N PHE A 71 3.71 -6.17 -1.30
CA PHE A 71 2.96 -4.93 -1.10
C PHE A 71 2.30 -4.59 -2.44
N TYR A 72 0.99 -4.79 -2.53
CA TYR A 72 0.25 -4.58 -3.76
C TYR A 72 -1.06 -3.84 -3.51
N ILE A 73 -1.16 -2.65 -4.11
CA ILE A 73 -2.36 -1.84 -4.18
C ILE A 73 -2.70 -1.64 -5.67
N PRO A 74 -3.93 -1.97 -6.10
CA PRO A 74 -4.34 -1.74 -7.48
C PRO A 74 -4.11 -0.30 -7.92
N TYR A 75 -3.51 -0.10 -9.10
CA TYR A 75 -3.16 1.21 -9.67
C TYR A 75 -2.15 2.05 -8.88
N SER A 76 -1.46 1.46 -7.88
CA SER A 76 -0.36 2.12 -7.18
C SER A 76 0.96 1.94 -7.91
N ASP A 77 1.80 2.97 -7.88
CA ASP A 77 3.17 2.94 -8.42
C ASP A 77 4.20 2.39 -7.42
N ASP A 78 3.84 2.27 -6.15
CA ASP A 78 4.70 1.87 -5.04
C ASP A 78 4.65 0.36 -4.76
N ASN A 79 4.06 -0.40 -5.68
CA ASN A 79 3.96 -1.85 -5.57
C ASN A 79 5.35 -2.50 -5.57
N LYS A 80 5.60 -3.34 -4.57
CA LYS A 80 6.92 -3.93 -4.34
C LYS A 80 6.82 -5.35 -3.81
N LEU A 81 7.84 -6.12 -4.14
CA LEU A 81 8.07 -7.48 -3.66
C LEU A 81 9.39 -7.47 -2.90
N GLN A 82 9.32 -7.73 -1.60
CA GLN A 82 10.49 -7.74 -0.72
C GLN A 82 10.86 -9.20 -0.40
N PHE A 83 12.08 -9.59 -0.74
CA PHE A 83 12.64 -10.91 -0.48
C PHE A 83 13.21 -11.00 0.95
N SER A 84 13.47 -12.22 1.46
CA SER A 84 14.00 -12.37 2.83
C SER A 84 15.40 -11.80 3.00
N ASN A 85 16.17 -11.72 1.92
CA ASN A 85 17.48 -11.07 1.85
C ASN A 85 17.41 -9.53 1.77
N GLN A 86 16.24 -8.94 1.99
CA GLN A 86 15.99 -7.50 1.94
C GLN A 86 16.13 -6.87 0.55
N VAL A 87 16.25 -7.68 -0.52
CA VAL A 87 16.15 -7.18 -1.89
C VAL A 87 14.69 -6.77 -2.15
N GLU A 88 14.52 -5.59 -2.75
CA GLU A 88 13.20 -5.07 -3.13
C GLU A 88 13.10 -4.97 -4.64
N CYS A 89 12.01 -5.49 -5.18
CA CYS A 89 11.72 -5.45 -6.61
C CYS A 89 10.40 -4.75 -6.88
N LYS A 90 10.39 -3.82 -7.83
CA LYS A 90 9.15 -3.14 -8.25
C LYS A 90 8.21 -4.12 -8.94
N VAL A 91 6.97 -4.18 -8.48
CA VAL A 91 5.90 -5.00 -9.05
C VAL A 91 5.11 -4.15 -10.04
N LEU A 92 4.91 -4.69 -11.24
CA LEU A 92 4.14 -4.05 -12.30
C LEU A 92 2.70 -4.53 -12.28
N GLU A 93 2.51 -5.85 -12.21
CA GLU A 93 1.20 -6.49 -12.37
C GLU A 93 1.16 -7.74 -11.49
N VAL A 94 0.00 -7.98 -10.88
CA VAL A 94 -0.32 -9.22 -10.17
C VAL A 94 -1.60 -9.79 -10.77
N TYR A 95 -1.58 -11.04 -11.19
CA TYR A 95 -2.75 -11.71 -11.76
C TYR A 95 -2.90 -13.13 -11.21
N ASP A 96 -4.15 -13.50 -10.94
CA ASP A 96 -4.52 -14.83 -10.47
C ASP A 96 -4.94 -15.69 -11.66
N ARG A 97 -4.37 -16.88 -11.77
CA ARG A 97 -4.74 -17.88 -12.78
C ARG A 97 -6.21 -18.30 -12.64
N GLY A 98 -6.75 -18.27 -11.42
CA GLY A 98 -8.15 -18.59 -11.11
C GLY A 98 -9.15 -17.49 -11.46
N ALA A 99 -8.70 -16.23 -11.61
CA ALA A 99 -9.59 -15.09 -11.87
C ALA A 99 -10.01 -14.93 -13.35
N HIS A 100 -9.65 -15.88 -14.22
CA HIS A 100 -10.00 -15.90 -15.64
C HIS A 100 -11.41 -16.48 -15.95
N TYR A 101 -12.42 -16.28 -15.11
CA TYR A 101 -13.85 -16.46 -15.44
C TYR A 101 -14.65 -15.55 -14.47
N SER A 102 -15.49 -14.58 -14.82
CA SER A 102 -16.31 -14.31 -15.99
C SER A 102 -16.42 -12.79 -16.20
N ARG A 103 -16.02 -12.32 -17.38
CA ARG A 103 -16.48 -11.05 -17.93
C ARG A 103 -17.41 -11.30 -19.12
N GLU A 104 -18.33 -12.27 -18.96
CA GLU A 104 -19.50 -12.45 -19.83
C GLU A 104 -20.70 -12.80 -18.95
N GLY A 105 -21.15 -11.82 -18.17
CA GLY A 105 -22.52 -11.76 -17.66
C GLY A 105 -23.25 -10.68 -18.44
N ARG A 106 -23.78 -11.06 -19.60
CA ARG A 106 -24.80 -10.30 -20.33
C ARG A 106 -26.17 -10.61 -19.76
#